data_AF-A0AB74VMN5-F1
#
_entry.id   AF-A0AB74VMN5-F1
#
_cell.length_a   1.000
_cell.length_b   1.000
_cell.length_c   1.000
_cell.angle_alpha   90.00
_cell.angle_beta   90.00
_cell.angle_gamma   90.00
#
_symmetry.space_group_name_H-M   'P 1'
#
loop_
_entity.id
_entity.type
_entity.pdbx_description
1 polymer ?
#
loop_
_entity_poly.entity_id
_entity_poly.type
_entity_poly.pdbx_seq_one_letter_code
_entity_poly.pdbx_strand_id
1 'polypeptide(L)'
;MPSELYDATMLYGCEANILDESGNIDLSIEKQEKLDIIIGSLHDPVVEIGKSLEIYTKMFLKAMDNPNLHILGHIGNPKLPIYE
;
A
#
# COMPACT_ATOMS: atom_id res chain seq x y z
N MET A 1 -6.56 -13.49 -16.82
CA MET A 1 -5.87 -12.74 -17.89
C MET A 1 -4.59 -13.49 -18.23
N PRO A 2 -4.05 -13.42 -19.46
CA PRO A 2 -2.87 -14.19 -19.85
C PRO A 2 -1.61 -13.73 -19.11
N SER A 3 -0.77 -14.64 -18.62
CA SER A 3 0.46 -14.29 -17.87
C SER A 3 1.56 -13.66 -18.72
N GLU A 4 1.39 -13.64 -20.05
CA GLU A 4 2.30 -13.01 -21.01
C GLU A 4 1.49 -12.33 -22.12
N LEU A 5 1.92 -11.14 -22.53
CA LEU A 5 1.36 -10.41 -23.66
C LEU A 5 2.49 -9.66 -24.38
N TYR A 6 2.65 -9.87 -25.69
CA TYR A 6 3.73 -9.26 -26.49
C TYR A 6 5.13 -9.47 -25.90
N ASP A 7 5.45 -10.71 -25.50
CA ASP A 7 6.71 -11.08 -24.83
C ASP A 7 6.98 -10.35 -23.49
N ALA A 8 5.95 -9.71 -22.92
CA ALA A 8 6.02 -9.09 -21.59
C ALA A 8 5.28 -9.94 -20.56
N THR A 9 5.95 -10.24 -19.45
CA THR A 9 5.32 -10.88 -18.29
C THR A 9 4.33 -9.93 -17.62
N MET A 10 3.11 -10.41 -17.42
CA MET A 10 2.03 -9.64 -16.80
C MET A 10 1.91 -10.02 -15.33
N LEU A 11 2.15 -9.07 -14.42
CA LEU A 11 1.88 -9.21 -13.00
C LEU A 11 0.51 -8.58 -12.67
N TYR A 12 -0.36 -9.35 -12.03
CA TYR A 12 -1.70 -8.94 -11.63
C TYR A 12 -1.68 -8.47 -10.19
N GLY A 13 -1.53 -7.17 -10.02
CA GLY A 13 -1.43 -6.54 -8.72
C GLY A 13 -2.56 -5.58 -8.38
N CYS A 14 -2.43 -4.97 -7.20
CA CYS A 14 -3.31 -3.92 -6.71
C CYS A 14 -2.49 -2.87 -5.95
N GLU A 15 -2.86 -1.60 -6.12
CA GLU A 15 -2.50 -0.54 -5.18
C GLU A 15 -3.61 -0.42 -4.13
N ALA A 16 -3.33 -0.95 -2.94
CA ALA A 16 -4.25 -0.99 -1.82
C ALA A 16 -4.11 0.27 -0.96
N ASN A 17 -5.22 0.69 -0.37
CA ASN A 17 -5.25 1.76 0.61
C ASN A 17 -4.81 1.23 1.98
N ILE A 18 -3.84 1.89 2.61
CA ILE A 18 -3.60 1.72 4.05
C ILE A 18 -4.66 2.53 4.80
N LEU A 19 -5.42 1.84 5.64
CA LEU A 19 -6.66 2.35 6.23
C LEU A 19 -6.45 3.05 7.57
N ASP A 20 -5.50 2.56 8.37
CA ASP A 20 -5.36 2.98 9.77
C ASP A 20 -3.93 2.79 10.32
N GLU A 21 -3.73 3.27 11.54
CA GLU A 21 -2.47 3.16 12.29
C GLU A 21 -2.07 1.74 12.66
N SER A 22 -2.94 0.74 12.45
CA SER A 22 -2.60 -0.67 12.62
C SER A 22 -2.06 -1.29 11.33
N GLY A 23 -1.98 -0.51 10.22
CA GLY A 23 -1.44 -0.97 8.95
C GLY A 23 -2.40 -1.83 8.14
N ASN A 24 -3.68 -1.86 8.49
CA ASN A 24 -4.68 -2.61 7.74
C ASN A 24 -4.81 -2.05 6.31
N ILE A 25 -4.99 -2.93 5.33
CA ILE A 25 -5.26 -2.55 3.94
C ILE A 25 -6.66 -2.99 3.51
N ASP A 26 -7.21 -2.35 2.48
CA ASP A 26 -8.56 -2.60 1.94
C ASP A 26 -8.68 -3.86 1.07
N LEU A 27 -7.90 -4.89 1.39
CA LEU A 27 -7.94 -6.21 0.76
C LEU A 27 -8.07 -7.30 1.82
N SER A 28 -8.99 -8.25 1.62
CA SER A 28 -9.04 -9.47 2.42
C SER A 28 -7.80 -10.32 2.18
N ILE A 29 -7.37 -11.10 3.18
CA ILE A 29 -6.19 -11.99 3.08
C ILE A 29 -6.33 -12.92 1.87
N GLU A 30 -7.51 -13.51 1.64
CA GLU A 30 -7.78 -14.37 0.48
C GLU A 30 -7.55 -13.68 -0.88
N LYS A 31 -7.79 -12.36 -0.96
CA LYS A 31 -7.49 -11.58 -2.18
C LYS A 31 -6.00 -11.29 -2.28
N GLN A 32 -5.36 -10.94 -1.16
CA GLN A 32 -3.93 -10.66 -1.13
C GLN A 32 -3.12 -11.86 -1.63
N GLU A 33 -3.45 -13.08 -1.18
CA GLU A 33 -2.78 -14.33 -1.57
C GLU A 33 -2.92 -14.70 -3.05
N LYS A 34 -3.83 -14.05 -3.79
CA LYS A 34 -4.08 -14.29 -5.22
C LYS A 34 -3.44 -13.26 -6.14
N LEU A 35 -2.84 -12.21 -5.58
CA LEU A 35 -2.19 -11.14 -6.34
C LEU A 35 -0.70 -11.39 -6.44
N ASP A 36 -0.12 -11.05 -7.59
CA ASP A 36 1.32 -11.21 -7.83
C ASP A 36 2.13 -10.11 -7.13
N ILE A 37 1.55 -8.91 -6.99
CA ILE A 37 2.21 -7.75 -6.39
C ILE A 37 1.19 -6.82 -5.73
N ILE A 38 1.53 -6.26 -4.58
CA ILE A 38 0.68 -5.36 -3.81
C ILE A 38 1.49 -4.14 -3.40
N ILE A 39 0.99 -2.97 -3.77
CA ILE A 39 1.50 -1.68 -3.34
C ILE A 39 0.59 -1.18 -2.24
N GLY A 40 1.12 -0.77 -1.08
CA GLY A 40 0.37 -0.11 -0.02
C GLY A 40 0.62 1.39 -0.02
N SER A 41 -0.45 2.17 -0.12
CA SER A 41 -0.37 3.63 -0.23
C SER A 41 -1.30 4.33 0.75
N LEU A 42 -0.89 5.51 1.24
CA LEU A 42 -1.79 6.42 1.94
C LEU A 42 -2.39 7.40 0.93
N HIS A 43 -3.73 7.46 0.85
CA HIS A 43 -4.43 8.37 -0.06
C HIS A 43 -5.31 9.35 0.71
N ASP A 44 -5.33 10.62 0.27
CA ASP A 44 -6.12 11.67 0.92
C ASP A 44 -7.64 11.45 0.99
N PRO A 45 -8.31 10.63 0.14
CA PRO A 45 -9.74 10.34 0.31
C PRO A 45 -10.00 9.31 1.41
N VAL A 46 -8.97 8.58 1.86
CA VAL A 46 -9.08 7.50 2.84
C VAL A 46 -8.49 7.92 4.19
N VAL A 47 -7.38 8.65 4.15
CA VAL A 47 -6.65 9.10 5.34
C VAL A 47 -6.75 10.61 5.46
N GLU A 48 -7.22 11.07 6.61
CA GLU A 48 -7.31 12.51 6.90
C GLU A 48 -5.95 13.20 6.78
N ILE A 49 -5.94 14.32 6.04
CA ILE A 49 -4.79 15.22 5.91
C ILE A 49 -4.63 16.05 7.20
N GLY A 50 -3.38 16.34 7.57
CA GLY A 50 -3.06 17.21 8.70
C GLY A 50 -2.77 16.46 10.01
N LYS A 51 -2.68 15.12 9.96
CA LYS A 51 -2.12 14.35 11.08
C LYS A 51 -0.62 14.60 11.19
N SER A 52 -0.04 14.22 12.34
CA SER A 52 1.40 14.32 12.54
C SER A 52 2.14 13.37 11.61
N LEU A 53 3.34 13.76 11.21
CA LEU A 53 4.26 12.90 10.46
C LEU A 53 4.58 11.57 11.18
N GLU A 54 4.50 11.56 12.51
CA GLU A 54 4.59 10.33 13.32
C GLU A 54 3.46 9.35 13.00
N ILE A 55 2.23 9.82 12.85
CA ILE A 55 1.09 8.97 12.53
C ILE A 55 1.26 8.35 11.14
N TYR A 56 1.60 9.14 10.12
CA TYR A 56 1.82 8.61 8.77
C TYR A 56 2.98 7.62 8.71
N THR A 57 4.08 7.93 9.40
CA THR A 57 5.23 7.01 9.51
C THR A 57 4.81 5.69 10.16
N LYS A 58 4.05 5.75 11.27
CA LYS A 58 3.55 4.55 11.96
C LYS A 58 2.64 3.71 11.07
N MET A 59 1.74 4.33 10.29
CA MET A 59 0.87 3.62 9.35
C MET A 59 1.68 2.81 8.34
N PHE A 60 2.71 3.41 7.73
CA PHE A 60 3.60 2.70 6.82
C PHE A 60 4.39 1.59 7.50
N LEU A 61 5.00 1.86 8.66
CA LEU A 61 5.74 0.84 9.43
C LEU A 61 4.85 -0.35 9.79
N LYS A 62 3.59 -0.10 10.15
CA LYS A 62 2.63 -1.16 10.46
C LYS A 62 2.16 -1.91 9.22
N ALA A 63 2.01 -1.23 8.08
CA ALA A 63 1.72 -1.90 6.82
C ALA A 63 2.85 -2.85 6.38
N MET A 64 4.11 -2.56 6.72
CA MET A 64 5.24 -3.46 6.48
C MET A 64 5.19 -4.77 7.28
N ASP A 65 4.39 -4.85 8.35
CA ASP A 65 4.17 -6.10 9.10
C ASP A 65 3.32 -7.10 8.29
N ASN A 66 2.67 -6.68 7.19
CA ASN A 66 1.88 -7.55 6.32
C ASN A 66 2.79 -8.31 5.32
N PRO A 67 2.87 -9.66 5.39
CA PRO A 67 3.75 -10.45 4.54
C PRO A 67 3.37 -10.43 3.05
N ASN A 68 2.15 -10.02 2.70
CA ASN A 68 1.68 -9.96 1.31
C ASN A 68 1.89 -8.58 0.68
N LEU A 69 2.41 -7.61 1.42
CA LEU A 69 2.63 -6.25 0.93
C LEU A 69 4.07 -6.10 0.43
N HIS A 70 4.23 -5.64 -0.81
CA HIS A 70 5.51 -5.73 -1.53
C HIS A 70 6.21 -4.38 -1.67
N ILE A 71 5.44 -3.30 -1.82
CA ILE A 71 5.95 -1.95 -2.12
C ILE A 71 5.14 -0.93 -1.31
N LEU A 72 5.80 0.11 -0.80
CA LEU A 72 5.13 1.29 -0.28
C LEU A 72 5.01 2.35 -1.38
N GLY A 73 3.80 2.85 -1.63
CA GLY A 73 3.54 3.81 -2.70
C GLY A 73 3.80 5.26 -2.28
N HIS A 74 4.39 6.02 -3.22
CA HIS A 74 4.62 7.46 -3.17
C HIS A 74 4.87 8.06 -1.77
N ILE A 75 5.80 7.48 -1.01
CA ILE A 75 6.10 7.85 0.39
C ILE A 75 6.61 9.29 0.55
N GLY A 76 7.06 9.93 -0.53
CA GLY A 76 7.46 11.33 -0.55
C GLY A 76 6.32 12.33 -0.77
N ASN A 77 5.06 11.92 -0.57
CA ASN A 77 3.90 12.80 -0.75
C ASN A 77 3.91 13.93 0.31
N PRO A 78 4.05 15.21 -0.07
CA PRO A 78 4.17 16.31 0.89
C PRO A 78 2.87 16.58 1.67
N LYS A 79 1.72 16.09 1.21
CA LYS A 79 0.46 16.18 1.95
C LYS A 79 0.39 15.20 3.13
N LEU A 80 1.18 14.12 3.07
CA LEU A 80 1.19 13.01 4.03
C LEU A 80 2.65 12.75 4.46
N PRO A 81 3.33 13.75 5.08
CA PRO A 81 4.76 13.69 5.33
C PRO A 81 5.11 12.59 6.34
N ILE A 82 6.29 11.99 6.18
CA ILE A 82 6.87 10.99 7.10
C ILE A 82 8.21 11.49 7.66
N TYR A 83 8.79 10.76 8.61
CA TYR A 83 10.19 10.95 8.98
C TYR A 83 11.09 10.47 7.83
N GLU A 84 12.10 11.27 7.47
CA GLU A 84 13.12 11.00 6.44
C GLU A 84 14.49 10.67 7.07
#